data_AF-A0A916R957-F1
#
_entry.id   AF-A0A916R957-F1
#
_cell.length_a   1.000
_cell.length_b   1.000
_cell.length_c   1.000
_cell.angle_alpha   90.00
_cell.angle_beta   90.00
_cell.angle_gamma   90.00
#
_symmetry.space_group_name_H-M   'P 1'
#
loop_
_entity.id
_entity.type
_entity.pdbx_description
1 polymer ?
#
loop_
_entity_poly.entity_id
_entity_poly.type
_entity_poly.pdbx_seq_one_letter_code
_entity_poly.pdbx_strand_id
1 'polypeptide(L)'
;MPKNFKKIGYCFVATTLLILGISSKTNSQNTAPGLCLRHTRISGSSGNVIDTNWICSRAGDFSQWIGLGDDTGWKDQELAFRAIGGAKICLEHTRISPASGLLRSSKCSKSYNDIQSVGLGDDTGWKDQKLTFTIYTPKENYEMCLQHRRRSGSSGKVINTGWKCACEYDMATIYLGDDTGWKDQNLRFTVRNR
;
A
#
# COMPACT_ATOMS: atom_id res chain seq x y z
N MET A 1 3.91 -29.81 -31.92
CA MET A 1 2.71 -29.41 -32.69
C MET A 1 1.88 -28.47 -31.83
N PRO A 2 1.49 -27.28 -32.34
CA PRO A 2 0.88 -26.22 -31.55
C PRO A 2 -0.67 -26.20 -31.63
N LYS A 3 -1.25 -25.37 -30.74
CA LYS A 3 -2.58 -24.71 -30.72
C LYS A 3 -3.61 -25.28 -29.72
N ASN A 4 -3.96 -24.46 -28.73
CA ASN A 4 -5.25 -23.74 -28.78
C ASN A 4 -5.30 -22.58 -27.77
N PHE A 5 -5.13 -21.37 -28.30
CA PHE A 5 -5.61 -20.10 -27.74
C PHE A 5 -7.13 -20.02 -27.94
N LYS A 6 -7.87 -19.46 -26.97
CA LYS A 6 -8.90 -18.42 -27.16
C LYS A 6 -9.66 -18.11 -25.86
N LYS A 7 -9.54 -16.88 -25.39
CA LYS A 7 -10.66 -15.91 -25.26
C LYS A 7 -10.05 -14.51 -25.13
N ILE A 8 -10.00 -13.82 -26.27
CA ILE A 8 -9.66 -12.39 -26.37
C ILE A 8 -11.00 -11.66 -26.34
N GLY A 9 -11.27 -10.95 -25.26
CA GLY A 9 -12.31 -9.92 -25.21
C GLY A 9 -11.74 -8.65 -25.85
N TYR A 10 -12.23 -8.34 -27.04
CA TYR A 10 -11.87 -7.13 -27.79
C TYR A 10 -12.59 -5.92 -27.21
N CYS A 11 -11.88 -4.85 -26.86
CA CYS A 11 -12.46 -3.51 -26.75
C CYS A 11 -12.29 -2.80 -28.10
N PHE A 12 -13.43 -2.50 -28.74
CA PHE A 12 -13.52 -1.83 -30.03
C PHE A 12 -13.01 -0.38 -29.96
N VAL A 13 -12.37 0.06 -31.05
CA VAL A 13 -12.01 1.45 -31.34
C VAL A 13 -13.05 2.04 -32.30
N ALA A 14 -13.55 3.22 -31.98
CA ALA A 14 -14.12 4.21 -32.90
C ALA A 14 -14.05 5.57 -32.15
N THR A 15 -13.67 6.72 -32.69
CA THR A 15 -13.69 7.22 -34.07
C THR A 15 -12.73 8.41 -34.15
N THR A 16 -12.16 8.64 -35.33
CA THR A 16 -11.29 9.77 -35.68
C THR A 16 -12.02 11.11 -35.53
N LEU A 17 -11.40 12.11 -34.88
CA LEU A 17 -11.76 13.51 -35.03
C LEU A 17 -10.48 14.35 -35.24
N LEU A 18 -10.39 14.95 -36.42
CA LEU A 18 -9.30 15.83 -36.84
C LEU A 18 -9.60 17.26 -36.31
N ILE A 19 -8.75 17.80 -35.44
CA ILE A 19 -8.76 19.23 -35.08
C ILE A 19 -7.33 19.78 -35.20
N LEU A 20 -7.21 20.85 -35.99
CA LEU A 20 -6.01 21.61 -36.29
C LEU A 20 -5.48 22.36 -35.06
N GLY A 21 -4.17 22.21 -34.81
CA GLY A 21 -3.27 23.30 -34.42
C GLY A 21 -3.60 24.17 -33.20
N ILE A 22 -3.25 23.69 -32.01
CA ILE A 22 -2.63 24.52 -30.98
C ILE A 22 -1.48 23.69 -30.41
N SER A 23 -0.24 24.11 -30.66
CA SER A 23 0.92 23.58 -29.94
C SER A 23 0.79 23.98 -28.48
N SER A 24 0.01 23.20 -27.75
CA SER A 24 0.05 23.18 -26.32
C SER A 24 1.45 22.72 -25.98
N LYS A 25 2.26 23.58 -25.36
CA LYS A 25 3.42 23.13 -24.60
C LYS A 25 2.94 21.89 -23.85
N THR A 26 3.40 20.72 -24.25
CA THR A 26 3.16 19.51 -23.51
C THR A 26 3.88 19.76 -22.20
N ASN A 27 3.12 20.23 -21.21
CA ASN A 27 3.41 19.94 -19.84
C ASN A 27 3.37 18.41 -19.83
N SER A 28 4.53 17.80 -20.06
CA SER A 28 4.81 16.46 -19.63
C SER A 28 4.71 16.54 -18.11
N GLN A 29 3.46 16.56 -17.62
CA GLN A 29 3.19 16.27 -16.25
C GLN A 29 3.82 14.90 -16.06
N ASN A 30 4.80 14.84 -15.16
CA ASN A 30 5.34 13.58 -14.67
C ASN A 30 4.16 12.79 -14.08
N THR A 31 3.41 12.09 -14.93
CA THR A 31 2.32 11.19 -14.57
C THR A 31 2.96 9.91 -14.05
N ALA A 32 3.75 10.03 -12.98
CA ALA A 32 4.19 8.85 -12.26
C ALA A 32 2.96 8.27 -11.57
N PRO A 33 2.74 6.95 -11.62
CA PRO A 33 1.66 6.30 -10.90
C PRO A 33 1.70 6.72 -9.44
N GLY A 34 0.61 7.37 -9.02
CA GLY A 34 0.34 7.70 -7.63
C GLY A 34 -0.16 6.46 -6.91
N LEU A 35 0.28 6.29 -5.68
CA LEU A 35 -0.27 5.29 -4.78
C LEU A 35 -1.31 5.98 -3.89
N CYS A 36 -2.41 5.29 -3.61
CA CYS A 36 -3.37 5.71 -2.60
C CYS A 36 -3.60 4.58 -1.59
N LEU A 37 -3.56 4.91 -0.31
CA LEU A 37 -3.85 4.01 0.80
C LEU A 37 -5.01 4.59 1.63
N ARG A 38 -5.75 3.69 2.28
CA ARG A 38 -6.79 4.01 3.26
C ARG A 38 -6.73 2.97 4.36
N HIS A 39 -6.79 3.41 5.61
CA HIS A 39 -6.88 2.52 6.77
C HIS A 39 -8.27 2.62 7.39
N THR A 40 -8.87 1.45 7.64
CA THR A 40 -10.17 1.34 8.31
C THR A 40 -10.06 0.39 9.48
N ARG A 41 -10.64 0.75 10.62
CA ARG A 41 -10.68 -0.10 11.82
C ARG A 41 -11.98 0.11 12.60
N ILE A 42 -12.38 -0.90 13.36
CA ILE A 42 -13.60 -0.87 14.16
C ILE A 42 -13.22 -0.84 15.63
N SER A 43 -13.75 0.15 16.37
CA SER A 43 -13.61 0.18 17.82
C SER A 43 -14.32 -1.03 18.43
N GLY A 44 -13.58 -1.86 19.16
CA GLY A 44 -14.11 -3.06 19.80
C GLY A 44 -15.12 -2.76 20.91
N SER A 45 -15.05 -1.59 21.54
CA SER A 45 -15.96 -1.17 22.63
C SER A 45 -17.22 -0.49 22.14
N SER A 46 -17.14 0.33 21.08
CA SER A 46 -18.27 1.12 20.57
C SER A 46 -18.86 0.61 19.26
N GLY A 47 -18.15 -0.26 18.53
CA GLY A 47 -18.51 -0.67 17.18
C GLY A 47 -18.29 0.41 16.12
N ASN A 48 -17.80 1.59 16.51
CA ASN A 48 -17.60 2.71 15.58
C ASN A 48 -16.49 2.42 14.59
N VAL A 49 -16.74 2.73 13.31
CA VAL A 49 -15.73 2.68 12.25
C VAL A 49 -14.90 3.95 12.29
N ILE A 50 -13.58 3.79 12.39
CA ILE A 50 -12.61 4.85 12.14
C ILE A 50 -12.02 4.64 10.75
N ASP A 51 -11.97 5.72 9.99
CA ASP A 51 -11.57 5.72 8.59
C ASP A 51 -10.68 6.92 8.28
N THR A 52 -9.51 6.67 7.72
CA THR A 52 -8.55 7.74 7.38
C THR A 52 -8.88 8.46 6.07
N ASN A 53 -9.92 8.04 5.34
CA ASN A 53 -10.13 8.36 3.93
C ASN A 53 -8.95 7.93 3.03
N TRP A 54 -9.10 8.16 1.73
CA TRP A 54 -8.01 7.92 0.77
C TRP A 54 -6.94 9.00 0.89
N ILE A 55 -5.76 8.58 1.31
CA ILE A 55 -4.55 9.38 1.33
C ILE A 55 -3.70 8.92 0.15
N CYS A 56 -3.22 9.86 -0.67
CA CYS A 56 -2.45 9.55 -1.86
C CYS A 56 -1.09 10.27 -1.83
N SER A 57 -0.04 9.59 -2.28
CA SER A 57 1.24 10.24 -2.52
C SER A 57 1.19 11.01 -3.84
N ARG A 58 1.87 12.16 -3.87
CA ARG A 58 2.20 12.86 -5.11
C ARG A 58 3.56 12.34 -5.59
N ALA A 59 3.81 12.42 -6.89
CA ALA A 59 5.07 11.95 -7.47
C ALA A 59 6.27 12.62 -6.79
N GLY A 60 7.14 11.82 -6.15
CA GLY A 60 8.35 12.30 -5.47
C GLY A 60 8.20 12.64 -3.99
N ASP A 61 6.99 12.92 -3.51
CA ASP A 61 6.73 13.32 -2.13
C ASP A 61 6.13 12.19 -1.29
N PHE A 62 6.41 12.21 0.02
CA PHE A 62 5.68 11.38 0.96
C PHE A 62 4.23 11.84 1.07
N SER A 63 3.34 10.87 1.21
CA SER A 63 1.94 11.09 1.57
C SER A 63 1.82 11.77 2.92
N GLN A 64 0.60 12.24 3.23
CA GLN A 64 0.23 12.45 4.62
C GLN A 64 0.35 11.13 5.41
N TRP A 65 0.56 11.26 6.71
CA TRP A 65 0.63 10.12 7.63
C TRP A 65 -0.76 9.48 7.81
N ILE A 66 -0.78 8.15 7.78
CA ILE A 66 -1.95 7.32 8.02
C ILE A 66 -1.82 6.72 9.43
N GLY A 67 -2.70 7.12 10.35
CA GLY A 67 -2.75 6.51 11.68
C GLY A 67 -3.19 5.05 11.60
N LEU A 68 -2.29 4.14 12.02
CA LEU A 68 -2.56 2.71 12.16
C LEU A 68 -3.17 2.36 13.52
N GLY A 69 -2.91 3.19 14.53
CA GLY A 69 -3.52 3.02 15.85
C GLY A 69 -2.54 2.74 16.97
N ASP A 70 -3.02 2.91 18.18
CA ASP A 70 -2.28 2.57 19.38
C ASP A 70 -2.59 1.15 19.84
N ASP A 71 -1.58 0.50 20.39
CA ASP A 71 -1.72 -0.79 21.05
C ASP A 71 -1.03 -0.79 22.43
N THR A 72 -1.00 -1.97 23.07
CA THR A 72 -0.29 -2.16 24.34
C THR A 72 1.22 -2.22 24.08
N GLY A 73 1.85 -1.04 24.06
CA GLY A 73 3.30 -0.88 23.96
C GLY A 73 3.75 0.15 22.94
N TRP A 74 2.86 0.51 22.00
CA TRP A 74 3.15 1.47 20.95
C TRP A 74 2.07 2.54 20.84
N LYS A 75 2.53 3.79 20.76
CA LYS A 75 1.72 4.99 20.58
C LYS A 75 2.03 5.65 19.24
N ASP A 76 1.05 6.37 18.69
CA ASP A 76 1.21 7.17 17.47
C ASP A 76 1.82 6.35 16.32
N GLN A 77 1.26 5.16 16.08
CA GLN A 77 1.70 4.33 14.97
C GLN A 77 1.15 4.90 13.67
N GLU A 78 2.06 5.30 12.77
CA GLU A 78 1.71 5.98 11.55
C GLU A 78 2.47 5.43 10.35
N LEU A 79 1.81 5.36 9.21
CA LEU A 79 2.35 4.90 7.94
C LEU A 79 2.33 6.04 6.93
N ALA A 80 3.46 6.31 6.30
CA ALA A 80 3.56 7.17 5.12
C ALA A 80 4.23 6.43 3.97
N PHE A 81 3.99 6.90 2.76
CA PHE A 81 4.54 6.29 1.57
C PHE A 81 4.81 7.31 0.47
N ARG A 82 5.75 7.00 -0.43
CA ARG A 82 6.00 7.81 -1.63
C ARG A 82 6.21 6.91 -2.85
N ALA A 83 5.65 7.33 -3.98
CA ALA A 83 5.94 6.73 -5.28
C ALA A 83 6.91 7.65 -6.04
N ILE A 84 8.00 7.09 -6.53
CA ILE A 84 9.09 7.79 -7.24
C ILE A 84 9.20 7.16 -8.64
N GLY A 85 8.94 7.95 -9.68
CA GLY A 85 9.32 7.63 -11.06
C GLY A 85 8.82 6.28 -11.60
N GLY A 86 7.59 5.89 -11.31
CA GLY A 86 6.94 4.70 -11.90
C GLY A 86 7.49 3.33 -11.50
N ALA A 87 8.67 3.25 -10.88
CA ALA A 87 9.32 1.97 -10.57
C ALA A 87 9.74 1.81 -9.10
N LYS A 88 9.59 2.87 -8.31
CA LYS A 88 10.10 2.92 -6.94
C LYS A 88 9.01 3.37 -5.99
N ILE A 89 8.88 2.64 -4.89
CA ILE A 89 8.05 3.03 -3.75
C ILE A 89 8.91 3.01 -2.51
N CYS A 90 8.67 3.95 -1.61
CA CYS A 90 9.14 3.84 -0.24
C CYS A 90 7.94 3.79 0.70
N LEU A 91 8.04 2.92 1.70
CA LEU A 91 7.16 2.92 2.86
C LEU A 91 7.96 3.37 4.08
N GLU A 92 7.26 4.06 4.96
CA GLU A 92 7.80 4.52 6.21
C GLU A 92 6.79 4.35 7.33
N HIS A 93 7.26 3.84 8.45
CA HIS A 93 6.47 3.59 9.64
C HIS A 93 7.12 4.24 10.84
N THR A 94 6.35 5.02 11.60
CA THR A 94 6.75 5.61 12.89
C THR A 94 5.90 5.03 14.00
N ARG A 95 6.48 4.96 15.20
CA ARG A 95 5.79 4.55 16.44
C ARG A 95 6.57 5.06 17.63
N ILE A 96 5.89 5.26 18.76
CA ILE A 96 6.50 5.68 20.02
C ILE A 96 6.46 4.51 21.01
N SER A 97 7.62 4.11 21.51
CA SER A 97 7.73 3.20 22.66
C SER A 97 7.94 3.97 23.95
N PRO A 98 7.32 3.57 25.07
CA PRO A 98 7.61 4.13 26.38
C PRO A 98 9.09 4.01 26.79
N ALA A 99 9.78 2.97 26.34
CA ALA A 99 11.16 2.68 26.72
C ALA A 99 12.21 3.30 25.79
N SER A 100 11.86 3.57 24.53
CA SER A 100 12.83 3.96 23.50
C SER A 100 12.46 5.24 22.74
N GLY A 101 11.32 5.86 23.06
CA GLY A 101 10.83 7.04 22.37
C GLY A 101 10.40 6.75 20.93
N LEU A 102 10.56 7.75 20.05
CA LEU A 102 10.20 7.65 18.64
C LEU A 102 11.11 6.67 17.89
N LEU A 103 10.52 5.62 17.33
CA LEU A 103 11.15 4.67 16.43
C LEU A 103 10.65 4.89 15.00
N ARG A 104 11.55 4.74 14.03
CA ARG A 104 11.26 4.91 12.60
C ARG A 104 11.81 3.73 11.81
N SER A 105 10.99 3.17 10.91
CA SER A 105 11.38 2.14 9.95
C SER A 105 11.04 2.61 8.55
N SER A 106 12.04 2.72 7.67
CA SER A 106 11.85 3.20 6.29
C SER A 106 12.57 2.27 5.32
N LYS A 107 11.89 1.88 4.23
CA LYS A 107 12.48 1.11 3.14
C LYS A 107 11.94 1.56 1.80
N CYS A 108 12.78 1.47 0.78
CA CYS A 108 12.42 1.74 -0.60
C CYS A 108 12.73 0.53 -1.46
N SER A 109 11.87 0.22 -2.43
CA SER A 109 12.25 -0.66 -3.53
C SER A 109 13.38 -0.01 -4.35
N LYS A 110 14.27 -0.84 -4.87
CA LYS A 110 15.38 -0.42 -5.74
C LYS A 110 15.01 -0.52 -7.21
N SER A 111 14.10 -1.43 -7.54
CA SER A 111 13.62 -1.71 -8.89
C SER A 111 12.25 -2.37 -8.85
N TYR A 112 11.70 -2.64 -10.02
CA TYR A 112 10.62 -3.61 -10.15
C TYR A 112 11.03 -4.98 -9.61
N ASN A 113 10.04 -5.71 -9.09
CA ASN A 113 10.15 -7.03 -8.47
C ASN A 113 11.06 -7.07 -7.22
N ASP A 114 11.53 -5.92 -6.73
CA ASP A 114 12.31 -5.84 -5.51
C ASP A 114 11.40 -5.87 -4.28
N ILE A 115 11.50 -6.97 -3.53
CA ILE A 115 10.70 -7.22 -2.33
C ILE A 115 11.37 -6.54 -1.13
N GLN A 116 10.64 -5.61 -0.52
CA GLN A 116 11.11 -4.85 0.64
C GLN A 116 10.12 -4.95 1.80
N SER A 117 10.56 -4.63 3.02
CA SER A 117 9.70 -4.71 4.21
C SER A 117 10.01 -3.63 5.23
N VAL A 118 8.96 -3.00 5.76
CA VAL A 118 9.05 -2.13 6.92
C VAL A 118 8.54 -2.86 8.16
N GLY A 119 9.19 -2.60 9.30
CA GLY A 119 8.79 -3.18 10.58
C GLY A 119 7.69 -2.37 11.23
N LEU A 120 6.56 -3.02 11.53
CA LEU A 120 5.43 -2.40 12.24
C LEU A 120 5.66 -2.38 13.76
N GLY A 121 6.56 -3.21 14.28
CA GLY A 121 6.87 -3.24 15.71
C GLY A 121 6.30 -4.48 16.39
N ASP A 122 6.80 -4.74 17.59
CA ASP A 122 6.48 -5.95 18.35
C ASP A 122 5.67 -5.57 19.58
N ASP A 123 4.41 -5.98 19.64
CA ASP A 123 3.54 -5.77 20.80
C ASP A 123 3.55 -7.00 21.72
N THR A 124 2.71 -7.01 22.76
CA THR A 124 2.65 -8.11 23.74
C THR A 124 2.18 -9.44 23.13
N GLY A 125 1.34 -9.41 22.10
CA GLY A 125 0.77 -10.60 21.45
C GLY A 125 1.46 -10.99 20.13
N TRP A 126 2.05 -10.04 19.43
CA TRP A 126 2.60 -10.21 18.09
C TRP A 126 4.03 -9.68 17.96
N LYS A 127 4.88 -10.52 17.37
CA LYS A 127 6.30 -10.30 17.12
C LYS A 127 6.58 -10.34 15.61
N ASP A 128 7.71 -9.77 15.21
CA ASP A 128 8.17 -9.73 13.81
C ASP A 128 7.12 -9.18 12.84
N GLN A 129 6.36 -8.17 13.25
CA GLN A 129 5.31 -7.60 12.41
C GLN A 129 5.93 -6.81 11.27
N LYS A 130 5.61 -7.19 10.03
CA LYS A 130 6.22 -6.63 8.82
C LYS A 130 5.16 -6.38 7.76
N LEU A 131 5.15 -5.15 7.24
CA LEU A 131 4.48 -4.83 6.00
C LEU A 131 5.50 -4.97 4.87
N THR A 132 5.32 -6.00 4.06
CA THR A 132 6.18 -6.28 2.90
C THR A 132 5.49 -5.77 1.64
N PHE A 133 6.28 -5.21 0.73
CA PHE A 133 5.80 -4.63 -0.51
C PHE A 133 6.72 -4.94 -1.67
N THR A 134 6.17 -4.91 -2.88
CA THR A 134 6.90 -4.95 -4.15
C THR A 134 6.07 -4.23 -5.22
N ILE A 135 6.75 -3.80 -6.28
CA ILE A 135 6.10 -3.26 -7.48
C ILE A 135 6.44 -4.17 -8.64
N TYR A 136 5.45 -4.61 -9.39
CA TYR A 136 5.62 -5.29 -10.66
C TYR A 136 5.35 -4.30 -11.80
N THR A 137 6.24 -4.16 -12.79
CA THR A 137 5.91 -3.85 -14.21
C THR A 137 7.13 -3.59 -15.10
N PRO A 138 7.08 -3.93 -16.41
CA PRO A 138 7.57 -2.95 -17.38
C PRO A 138 6.82 -2.87 -18.73
N LYS A 139 5.63 -3.48 -18.91
CA LYS A 139 5.01 -3.54 -20.25
C LYS A 139 3.64 -2.87 -20.42
N GLU A 140 2.64 -3.08 -19.56
CA GLU A 140 1.33 -2.45 -19.83
C GLU A 140 0.55 -1.94 -18.61
N ASN A 141 0.86 -2.32 -17.37
CA ASN A 141 0.18 -1.78 -16.19
C ASN A 141 1.09 -1.79 -14.96
N TYR A 142 1.07 -0.72 -14.16
CA TYR A 142 1.74 -0.67 -12.85
C TYR A 142 0.93 -1.46 -11.83
N GLU A 143 1.55 -2.43 -11.18
CA GLU A 143 0.93 -3.21 -10.11
C GLU A 143 1.76 -3.09 -8.84
N MET A 144 1.09 -2.77 -7.74
CA MET A 144 1.68 -2.81 -6.42
C MET A 144 1.11 -3.98 -5.64
N CYS A 145 1.97 -4.70 -4.93
CA CYS A 145 1.54 -5.76 -4.03
C CYS A 145 1.99 -5.51 -2.60
N LEU A 146 1.11 -5.80 -1.65
CA LEU A 146 1.37 -5.77 -0.21
C LEU A 146 1.07 -7.14 0.41
N GLN A 147 1.81 -7.47 1.46
CA GLN A 147 1.46 -8.53 2.40
C GLN A 147 1.79 -8.09 3.82
N HIS A 148 1.01 -8.55 4.78
CA HIS A 148 1.31 -8.42 6.20
C HIS A 148 1.70 -9.78 6.77
N ARG A 149 2.83 -9.82 7.47
CA ARG A 149 3.31 -11.01 8.20
C ARG A 149 3.52 -10.64 9.66
N ARG A 150 3.04 -11.52 10.55
CA ARG A 150 3.27 -11.42 12.00
C ARG A 150 3.44 -12.81 12.61
N ARG A 151 4.07 -12.87 13.79
CA ARG A 151 4.31 -14.10 14.55
C ARG A 151 3.67 -13.98 15.92
N SER A 152 2.86 -14.95 16.31
CA SER A 152 2.30 -15.00 17.66
C SER A 152 3.45 -15.11 18.68
N GLY A 153 3.48 -14.23 19.68
CA GLY A 153 4.48 -14.25 20.74
C GLY A 153 4.36 -15.47 21.66
N SER A 154 3.13 -15.97 21.87
CA SER A 154 2.86 -17.10 22.76
C SER A 154 3.08 -18.46 22.09
N SER A 155 2.66 -18.62 20.84
CA SER A 155 2.70 -19.90 20.13
C SER A 155 3.82 -20.01 19.10
N GLY A 156 4.46 -18.90 18.75
CA GLY A 156 5.40 -18.83 17.62
C GLY A 156 4.74 -18.98 16.24
N LYS A 157 3.41 -19.18 16.18
CA LYS A 157 2.67 -19.35 14.92
C LYS A 157 2.82 -18.12 14.02
N VAL A 158 3.22 -18.33 12.77
CA VAL A 158 3.32 -17.28 11.75
C VAL A 158 1.98 -17.15 11.03
N ILE A 159 1.50 -15.92 10.90
CA ILE A 159 0.36 -15.55 10.09
C ILE A 159 0.86 -14.66 8.95
N ASN A 160 0.44 -14.98 7.72
CA ASN A 160 0.70 -14.19 6.54
C ASN A 160 -0.64 -14.00 5.79
N THR A 161 -0.95 -12.77 5.39
CA THR A 161 -2.15 -12.45 4.61
C THR A 161 -2.11 -12.98 3.17
N GLY A 162 -0.94 -13.44 2.73
CA GLY A 162 -0.62 -13.62 1.32
C GLY A 162 -0.43 -12.26 0.62
N TRP A 163 0.12 -12.32 -0.59
CA TRP A 163 0.19 -11.15 -1.46
C TRP A 163 -1.20 -10.74 -1.91
N LYS A 164 -1.48 -9.45 -1.75
CA LYS A 164 -2.62 -8.77 -2.36
C LYS A 164 -2.05 -7.72 -3.29
N CYS A 165 -2.63 -7.59 -4.48
CA CYS A 165 -2.09 -6.76 -5.54
C CYS A 165 -3.19 -5.86 -6.08
N ALA A 166 -2.85 -4.60 -6.34
CA ALA A 166 -3.72 -3.64 -6.98
C ALA A 166 -3.02 -3.05 -8.20
N CYS A 167 -3.74 -2.98 -9.31
CA CYS A 167 -3.36 -2.25 -10.51
C CYS A 167 -4.20 -0.97 -10.63
N GLU A 168 -4.06 -0.27 -11.76
CA GLU A 168 -4.81 0.97 -12.00
C GLU A 168 -6.32 0.71 -11.94
N TYR A 169 -7.04 1.52 -11.16
CA TYR A 169 -8.49 1.43 -10.91
C TYR A 169 -8.97 0.18 -10.16
N ASP A 170 -8.08 -0.76 -9.83
CA ASP A 170 -8.39 -1.89 -8.94
C ASP A 170 -8.00 -1.56 -7.49
N MET A 171 -8.64 -2.26 -6.54
CA MET A 171 -8.40 -2.09 -5.12
C MET A 171 -8.10 -3.43 -4.46
N ALA A 172 -7.02 -3.44 -3.69
CA ALA A 172 -6.68 -4.55 -2.82
C ALA A 172 -6.85 -4.18 -1.35
N THR A 173 -7.09 -5.19 -0.52
CA THR A 173 -7.20 -5.07 0.94
C THR A 173 -6.31 -6.11 1.60
N ILE A 174 -5.48 -5.68 2.55
CA ILE A 174 -4.80 -6.56 3.50
C ILE A 174 -5.35 -6.35 4.89
N TYR A 175 -5.42 -7.43 5.66
CA TYR A 175 -5.83 -7.42 7.06
C TYR A 175 -4.60 -7.28 7.95
N LEU A 176 -4.57 -6.23 8.75
CA LEU A 176 -3.47 -5.96 9.69
C LEU A 176 -3.64 -6.75 10.98
N GLY A 177 -4.88 -7.03 11.39
CA GLY A 177 -5.15 -7.80 12.60
C GLY A 177 -6.15 -7.15 13.52
N ASP A 178 -6.55 -7.91 14.53
CA ASP A 178 -7.23 -7.36 15.71
C ASP A 178 -6.20 -7.15 16.81
N ASP A 179 -6.44 -6.14 17.63
CA ASP A 179 -5.65 -5.82 18.82
C ASP A 179 -6.58 -5.54 20.01
N THR A 180 -6.00 -5.05 21.11
CA THR A 180 -6.80 -4.70 22.29
C THR A 180 -7.56 -3.41 22.04
N GLY A 181 -8.81 -3.53 21.63
CA GLY A 181 -9.73 -2.41 21.44
C GLY A 181 -10.01 -2.06 19.98
N TRP A 182 -9.30 -2.66 19.03
CA TRP A 182 -9.61 -2.54 17.59
C TRP A 182 -9.82 -3.90 16.93
N LYS A 183 -10.82 -3.95 16.06
CA LYS A 183 -11.17 -5.09 15.23
C LYS A 183 -11.15 -4.70 13.76
N ASP A 184 -11.03 -5.69 12.89
CA ASP A 184 -11.15 -5.53 11.44
C ASP A 184 -10.23 -4.42 10.89
N GLN A 185 -8.99 -4.35 11.38
CA GLN A 185 -8.02 -3.39 10.90
C GLN A 185 -7.58 -3.77 9.48
N ASN A 186 -7.95 -2.96 8.51
CA ASN A 186 -7.77 -3.22 7.10
C ASN A 186 -7.07 -2.06 6.42
N LEU A 187 -5.97 -2.37 5.73
CA LEU A 187 -5.28 -1.43 4.86
C LEU A 187 -5.72 -1.70 3.42
N ARG A 188 -6.42 -0.74 2.83
CA ARG A 188 -6.85 -0.75 1.44
C ARG A 188 -5.91 0.10 0.61
N PHE A 189 -5.63 -0.33 -0.60
CA PHE A 189 -4.73 0.40 -1.49
C PHE A 189 -5.13 0.22 -2.95
N THR A 190 -4.82 1.24 -3.75
CA THR A 190 -5.08 1.31 -5.19
C THR A 190 -3.97 2.12 -5.86
N VAL A 191 -3.71 1.80 -7.12
CA VAL A 191 -2.79 2.55 -7.97
C VAL A 191 -3.62 3.50 -8.84
N ARG A 192 -3.18 4.75 -8.99
CA ARG A 192 -3.79 5.72 -9.90
C ARG A 192 -2.73 6.40 -10.72
N ASN A 193 -2.81 6.35 -12.05
CA ASN A 193 -2.09 7.32 -12.87
C ASN A 193 -2.78 8.69 -12.67
N ARG A 194 -1.99 9.70 -12.33
CA ARG A 194 -2.47 11.09 -12.20
C ARG A 194 -1.80 11.93 -13.26
#